data_AF-A0A126UY09-F1
#
_entry.id   AF-A0A126UY09-F1
#
_cell.length_a   1.000
_cell.length_b   1.000
_cell.length_c   1.000
_cell.angle_alpha   90.00
_cell.angle_beta   90.00
_cell.angle_gamma   90.00
#
_symmetry.space_group_name_H-M   'P 1'
#
loop_
_entity.id
_entity.type
_entity.pdbx_description
1 polymer ?
#
loop_
_entity_poly.entity_id
_entity_poly.type
_entity_poly.pdbx_seq_one_letter_code
_entity_poly.pdbx_strand_id
1 'polypeptide(L)'
;MTGMTRPEPRTRAEIAALVSPEFVAGLRDLIGSRVSDDQMQSRLIHILTRFEIYAVHAARTVRKTRKLQLTQLRDKAQAFLTALSEMDEDVLDDVDAALNRKPIEALESVSFEDEWPEEDQSIPTSQIAASRIIDACRDELTNLAASDGQTRHNANMHLDQPLLDLEALFESETGKKARSACYYVDIEEDFTGSFMEMTVQVIQRFHPDMSQTRIALGTRIRRVLKDD
;
A
#
# COMPACT_ATOMS: atom_id res chain seq x y z
N MET A 1 25.38 -15.84 -1.14
CA MET A 1 23.93 -15.57 -1.10
C MET A 1 23.74 -14.15 -0.62
N THR A 2 23.72 -13.19 -1.53
CA THR A 2 23.42 -11.78 -1.21
C THR A 2 21.94 -11.70 -0.86
N GLY A 3 21.65 -11.37 0.39
CA GLY A 3 20.28 -11.09 0.81
C GLY A 3 19.77 -9.92 -0.01
N MET A 4 18.83 -10.17 -0.93
CA MET A 4 18.06 -9.11 -1.55
C MET A 4 17.22 -8.48 -0.44
N THR A 5 17.72 -7.39 0.13
CA THR A 5 16.92 -6.46 0.91
C THR A 5 15.73 -6.06 0.06
N ARG A 6 14.53 -6.40 0.54
CA ARG A 6 13.30 -6.07 -0.18
C ARG A 6 13.18 -4.55 -0.21
N PRO A 7 12.78 -3.95 -1.35
CA PRO A 7 12.55 -2.52 -1.39
C PRO A 7 11.44 -2.18 -0.40
N GLU A 8 11.73 -1.27 0.54
CA GLU A 8 10.73 -0.69 1.42
C GLU A 8 9.93 0.35 0.64
N PRO A 9 8.62 0.48 0.89
CA PRO A 9 7.82 1.50 0.23
C PRO A 9 8.29 2.88 0.67
N ARG A 10 8.42 3.80 -0.29
CA ARG A 10 8.72 5.20 0.03
C ARG A 10 7.67 5.77 0.98
N THR A 11 8.12 6.48 2.00
CA THR A 11 7.29 7.21 2.94
C THR A 11 6.54 8.35 2.23
N ARG A 12 5.46 8.82 2.87
CA ARG A 12 4.70 9.98 2.37
C ARG A 12 5.58 11.22 2.19
N ALA A 13 6.57 11.44 3.06
CA ALA A 13 7.48 12.58 2.99
C ALA A 13 8.41 12.48 1.77
N GLU A 14 8.94 11.29 1.48
CA GLU A 14 9.77 11.06 0.29
C GLU A 14 8.96 11.24 -0.99
N ILE A 15 7.70 10.79 -1.01
CA ILE A 15 6.81 11.01 -2.16
C ILE A 15 6.47 12.50 -2.32
N ALA A 16 6.18 13.20 -1.23
CA ALA A 16 5.94 14.64 -1.26
C ALA A 16 7.12 15.43 -1.85
N ALA A 17 8.36 15.03 -1.52
CA ALA A 17 9.56 15.63 -2.07
C ALA A 17 9.74 15.40 -3.58
N LEU A 18 9.13 14.34 -4.13
CA LEU A 18 9.19 14.00 -5.56
C LEU A 18 8.08 14.65 -6.39
N VAL A 19 6.97 15.04 -5.75
CA VAL A 19 5.86 15.75 -6.38
C VAL A 19 6.14 17.25 -6.36
N SER A 20 6.89 17.73 -7.36
CA SER A 20 7.24 19.14 -7.46
C SER A 20 6.05 19.99 -7.93
N PRO A 21 5.99 21.29 -7.57
CA PRO A 21 4.95 22.21 -8.04
C PRO A 21 4.86 22.28 -9.56
N GLU A 22 5.99 22.24 -10.27
CA GLU A 22 6.05 22.28 -11.73
C GLU A 22 5.41 21.04 -12.36
N PHE A 23 5.61 19.87 -11.74
CA PHE A 23 4.97 18.64 -12.18
C PHE A 23 3.45 18.70 -11.99
N VAL A 24 2.99 19.22 -10.86
CA VAL A 24 1.56 19.41 -10.58
C VAL A 24 0.93 20.38 -11.58
N ALA A 25 1.56 21.52 -11.83
CA ALA A 25 1.10 22.50 -12.81
C ALA A 25 1.02 21.88 -14.22
N GLY A 26 2.06 21.14 -14.64
CA GLY A 26 2.07 20.45 -15.92
C GLY A 26 0.94 19.42 -16.07
N LEU A 27 0.65 18.65 -15.02
CA LEU A 27 -0.48 17.70 -15.03
C LEU A 27 -1.83 18.42 -15.06
N ARG A 28 -1.98 19.55 -14.35
CA ARG A 28 -3.21 20.36 -14.38
C ARG A 28 -3.50 20.91 -15.76
N ASP A 29 -2.49 21.48 -16.40
CA ASP A 29 -2.60 22.02 -17.75
C ASP A 29 -2.94 20.91 -18.76
N LEU A 30 -2.28 19.75 -18.62
CA LEU A 30 -2.52 18.58 -19.46
C LEU A 30 -3.97 18.09 -19.44
N ILE A 31 -4.61 18.07 -18.27
CA ILE A 31 -5.99 17.58 -18.13
C ILE A 31 -7.04 18.70 -18.15
N GLY A 32 -6.61 19.95 -18.10
CA GLY A 32 -7.49 21.11 -17.97
C GLY A 32 -8.19 21.18 -16.61
N SER A 33 -7.48 20.85 -15.53
CA SER A 33 -8.01 20.90 -14.15
C SER A 33 -8.38 22.33 -13.75
N ARG A 34 -9.47 22.48 -12.99
CA ARG A 34 -9.95 23.76 -12.45
C ARG A 34 -9.64 23.96 -10.96
N VAL A 35 -9.04 22.97 -10.32
CA VAL A 35 -8.77 22.96 -8.88
C VAL A 35 -7.40 23.59 -8.60
N SER A 36 -7.12 24.04 -7.37
CA SER A 36 -5.82 24.61 -7.01
C SER A 36 -4.68 23.59 -7.04
N ASP A 37 -3.45 24.09 -7.24
CA ASP A 37 -2.23 23.28 -7.22
C ASP A 37 -2.10 22.48 -5.91
N ASP A 38 -2.31 23.11 -4.76
CA ASP A 38 -2.17 22.46 -3.45
C ASP A 38 -3.10 21.26 -3.29
N GLN A 39 -4.34 21.37 -3.77
CA GLN A 39 -5.32 20.30 -3.65
C GLN A 39 -5.01 19.15 -4.60
N MET A 40 -4.56 19.43 -5.82
CA MET A 40 -4.10 18.39 -6.74
C MET A 40 -2.82 17.71 -6.22
N GLN A 41 -1.87 18.47 -5.69
CA GLN A 41 -0.65 17.96 -5.09
C GLN A 41 -0.95 17.01 -3.92
N SER A 42 -1.81 17.42 -2.99
CA SER A 42 -2.20 16.61 -1.84
C SER A 42 -2.85 15.28 -2.26
N ARG A 43 -3.76 15.33 -3.25
CA ARG A 43 -4.40 14.13 -3.81
C ARG A 43 -3.39 13.23 -4.50
N LEU A 44 -2.50 13.80 -5.31
CA LEU A 44 -1.49 13.04 -6.04
C LEU A 44 -0.50 12.34 -5.10
N ILE A 45 -0.05 13.03 -4.04
CA ILE A 45 0.79 12.42 -2.99
C ILE A 45 0.07 11.23 -2.36
N HIS A 46 -1.22 11.36 -2.04
CA HIS A 46 -2.01 10.27 -1.47
C HIS A 46 -2.07 9.06 -2.42
N ILE A 47 -2.36 9.28 -3.70
CA ILE A 47 -2.43 8.25 -4.73
C ILE A 47 -1.08 7.55 -4.88
N LEU A 48 0.01 8.31 -4.98
CA LEU A 48 1.36 7.78 -5.13
C LEU A 48 1.84 7.00 -3.90
N THR A 49 1.46 7.43 -2.70
CA THR A 49 1.75 6.70 -1.47
C THR A 49 1.06 5.34 -1.47
N ARG A 50 -0.20 5.29 -1.89
CA ARG A 50 -0.92 4.02 -2.05
C ARG A 50 -0.30 3.17 -3.16
N PHE A 51 0.07 3.77 -4.28
CA PHE A 51 0.73 3.08 -5.38
C PHE A 51 2.03 2.40 -4.93
N GLU A 52 2.87 3.08 -4.15
CA GLU A 52 4.10 2.49 -3.64
C GLU A 52 3.87 1.27 -2.76
N ILE A 53 2.88 1.35 -1.87
CA ILE A 53 2.45 0.21 -1.07
C ILE A 53 2.00 -0.92 -2.02
N TYR A 54 1.16 -0.64 -3.01
CA TYR A 54 0.73 -1.69 -3.95
C TYR A 54 1.88 -2.29 -4.78
N ALA A 55 2.85 -1.49 -5.19
CA ALA A 55 4.01 -1.90 -5.97
C ALA A 55 4.93 -2.84 -5.17
N VAL A 56 5.29 -2.47 -3.94
CA VAL A 56 6.12 -3.28 -3.04
C VAL A 56 5.38 -4.58 -2.64
N HIS A 57 4.06 -4.51 -2.50
CA HIS A 57 3.24 -5.66 -2.14
C HIS A 57 2.74 -6.47 -3.36
N ALA A 58 3.06 -6.06 -4.59
CA ALA A 58 2.60 -6.70 -5.84
C ALA A 58 3.18 -8.10 -6.03
N ALA A 59 4.41 -8.31 -5.58
CA ALA A 59 5.07 -9.61 -5.61
C ALA A 59 4.70 -10.41 -4.36
N ARG A 60 3.47 -10.90 -4.23
CA ARG A 60 3.13 -11.68 -3.03
C ARG A 60 1.97 -12.66 -3.21
N THR A 61 2.30 -13.91 -2.89
CA THR A 61 1.45 -14.99 -2.38
C THR A 61 0.01 -15.08 -2.93
N VAL A 62 -0.31 -16.20 -3.58
CA VAL A 62 -1.68 -16.53 -4.04
C VAL A 62 -2.69 -16.19 -2.94
N ARG A 63 -3.74 -15.42 -3.28
CA ARG A 63 -4.80 -14.96 -2.34
C ARG A 63 -5.27 -16.01 -1.34
N LYS A 64 -5.39 -17.28 -1.75
CA LYS A 64 -5.70 -18.41 -0.85
C LYS A 64 -4.65 -18.56 0.25
N THR A 65 -3.37 -18.57 -0.11
CA THR A 65 -2.22 -18.61 0.81
C THR A 65 -2.18 -17.35 1.68
N ARG A 66 -2.41 -16.16 1.10
CA ARG A 66 -2.44 -14.89 1.87
C ARG A 66 -3.57 -14.88 2.90
N LYS A 67 -4.79 -15.27 2.51
CA LYS A 67 -5.93 -15.42 3.41
C LYS A 67 -5.64 -16.41 4.53
N LEU A 68 -5.05 -17.56 4.20
CA LEU A 68 -4.65 -18.57 5.18
C LEU A 68 -3.64 -18.01 6.18
N GLN A 69 -2.58 -17.35 5.70
CA GLN A 69 -1.53 -16.76 6.56
C GLN A 69 -2.09 -15.66 7.47
N LEU A 70 -2.93 -14.76 6.95
CA LEU A 70 -3.59 -13.71 7.74
C LEU A 70 -4.52 -14.28 8.80
N THR A 71 -5.29 -15.32 8.45
CA THR A 71 -6.18 -16.00 9.39
C THR A 71 -5.38 -16.67 10.50
N GLN A 72 -4.32 -17.41 10.15
CA GLN A 72 -3.45 -18.07 11.13
C GLN A 72 -2.77 -17.07 12.07
N LEU A 73 -2.23 -15.96 11.55
CA LEU A 73 -1.59 -14.94 12.37
C LEU A 73 -2.57 -14.31 13.35
N ARG A 74 -3.76 -13.92 12.88
CA ARG A 74 -4.84 -13.40 13.71
C ARG A 74 -5.22 -14.38 14.81
N ASP A 75 -5.46 -15.64 14.46
CA ASP A 75 -5.90 -16.66 15.40
C ASP A 75 -4.83 -16.94 16.47
N LYS A 76 -3.55 -16.90 16.10
CA LYS A 76 -2.42 -17.02 17.05
C LYS A 76 -2.30 -15.81 17.97
N ALA A 77 -2.46 -14.59 17.46
CA ALA A 77 -2.47 -13.38 18.28
C ALA A 77 -3.66 -13.37 19.25
N GLN A 78 -4.85 -13.82 18.81
CA GLN A 78 -6.02 -13.96 19.67
C GLN A 78 -5.82 -15.03 20.75
N ALA A 79 -5.24 -16.17 20.40
CA ALA A 79 -4.92 -17.23 21.36
C ALA A 79 -3.90 -16.76 22.42
N PHE A 80 -2.92 -15.95 22.03
CA PHE A 80 -1.97 -15.33 22.95
C PHE A 80 -2.66 -14.39 23.95
N LEU A 81 -3.52 -13.48 23.47
CA LEU A 81 -4.28 -12.59 24.35
C LEU A 81 -5.21 -13.37 25.29
N THR A 82 -5.83 -14.44 24.80
CA THR A 82 -6.71 -15.30 25.59
C THR A 82 -5.91 -15.98 26.70
N ALA A 83 -4.76 -16.57 26.37
CA ALA A 83 -3.89 -17.22 27.35
C ALA A 83 -3.41 -16.23 28.43
N LEU A 84 -3.05 -15.00 28.06
CA LEU A 84 -2.70 -13.95 29.02
C LEU A 84 -3.88 -13.56 29.92
N SER A 85 -5.09 -13.48 29.38
CA SER A 85 -6.29 -13.13 30.17
C SER A 85 -6.79 -14.25 31.08
N GLU A 86 -6.43 -15.50 30.77
CA GLU A 86 -6.80 -16.69 31.55
C GLU A 86 -5.73 -17.08 32.58
N MET A 87 -4.56 -16.44 32.55
CA MET A 87 -3.53 -16.62 33.57
C MET A 87 -4.02 -16.07 34.91
N ASP A 88 -3.73 -16.83 35.96
CA ASP A 88 -3.91 -16.37 37.33
C ASP A 88 -2.97 -15.18 37.60
N GLU A 89 -3.44 -14.21 38.40
CA GLU A 89 -2.72 -12.97 38.71
C GLU A 89 -1.35 -13.29 39.34
N ASP A 90 -1.28 -14.28 40.22
CA ASP A 90 -0.02 -14.69 40.88
C ASP A 90 1.00 -15.23 39.86
N VAL A 91 0.53 -15.95 38.83
CA VAL A 91 1.39 -16.52 37.78
C VAL A 91 1.82 -15.43 36.79
N LEU A 92 0.95 -14.45 36.53
CA LEU A 92 1.26 -13.30 35.68
C LEU A 92 2.35 -12.44 36.33
N ASP A 93 2.24 -12.18 37.64
CA ASP A 93 3.23 -11.46 38.43
C ASP A 93 4.58 -12.19 38.48
N ASP A 94 4.57 -13.52 38.62
CA ASP A 94 5.79 -14.34 38.60
C ASP A 94 6.48 -14.29 37.22
N VAL A 95 5.72 -14.29 36.13
CA VAL A 95 6.26 -14.18 34.77
C VAL A 95 6.81 -12.78 34.52
N ASP A 96 6.09 -11.73 34.94
CA ASP A 96 6.53 -10.34 34.80
C ASP A 96 7.81 -10.08 35.61
N ALA A 97 7.86 -10.58 36.85
CA ALA A 97 9.05 -10.53 37.68
C ALA A 97 10.23 -11.32 37.06
N ALA A 98 9.96 -12.45 36.40
CA ALA A 98 10.99 -13.24 35.71
C ALA A 98 11.54 -12.55 34.46
N LEU A 99 10.70 -11.82 33.72
CA LEU A 99 11.10 -10.99 32.59
C LEU A 99 11.99 -9.83 33.06
N ASN A 100 11.56 -9.12 34.11
CA ASN A 100 12.31 -8.04 34.75
C ASN A 100 13.66 -8.48 35.37
N ARG A 101 13.82 -9.76 35.73
CA ARG A 101 15.04 -10.29 36.39
C ARG A 101 16.11 -10.79 35.44
N LYS A 102 15.81 -11.01 34.15
CA LYS A 102 16.81 -11.55 33.21
C LYS A 102 17.53 -10.39 32.50
N PRO A 103 18.84 -10.19 32.73
CA PRO A 103 19.60 -9.26 31.90
C PRO A 103 19.54 -9.76 30.44
N ILE A 104 19.17 -8.83 29.55
CA ILE A 104 18.99 -9.05 28.10
C ILE A 104 20.27 -9.56 27.41
N GLU A 105 21.42 -9.54 28.08
CA GLU A 105 22.67 -10.16 27.64
C GLU A 105 22.53 -11.68 27.35
N ALA A 106 21.50 -12.36 27.88
CA ALA A 106 21.17 -13.75 27.56
C ALA A 106 20.28 -13.94 26.30
N LEU A 107 19.83 -12.84 25.68
CA LEU A 107 19.01 -12.82 24.46
C LEU A 107 19.83 -12.12 23.36
N GLU A 108 20.68 -12.89 22.70
CA GLU A 108 21.67 -12.38 21.74
C GLU A 108 21.08 -11.45 20.65
N SER A 109 21.76 -10.32 20.45
CA SER A 109 21.83 -9.50 19.23
C SER A 109 20.64 -8.62 18.83
N VAL A 110 20.23 -7.66 19.68
CA VAL A 110 19.55 -6.46 19.18
C VAL A 110 20.23 -5.20 19.71
N SER A 111 20.83 -4.43 18.80
CA SER A 111 21.42 -3.12 19.07
C SER A 111 20.31 -2.08 19.07
N PHE A 112 20.00 -1.51 20.24
CA PHE A 112 19.18 -0.30 20.34
C PHE A 112 19.95 0.74 21.16
N GLU A 113 20.24 1.86 20.52
CA GLU A 113 20.98 3.02 21.07
C GLU A 113 20.11 3.94 21.93
N ASP A 114 18.99 3.45 22.48
CA ASP A 114 18.12 4.25 23.35
C ASP A 114 18.20 3.74 24.80
N GLU A 115 18.21 4.69 25.75
CA GLU A 115 18.09 4.42 27.19
C GLU A 115 16.80 3.63 27.44
N TRP A 116 16.96 2.39 27.92
CA TRP A 116 15.84 1.49 28.16
C TRP A 116 15.06 1.96 29.40
N PRO A 117 13.72 1.95 29.35
CA PRO A 117 12.89 2.35 30.49
C PRO A 117 13.15 1.47 31.71
N GLU A 118 13.11 2.06 32.91
CA GLU A 118 13.44 1.41 34.20
C GLU A 118 12.48 0.27 34.60
N GLU A 119 11.35 0.11 33.89
CA GLU A 119 10.36 -0.94 34.10
C GLU A 119 10.10 -1.70 32.78
N ASP A 120 10.28 -3.02 32.77
CA ASP A 120 10.01 -3.85 31.59
C ASP A 120 8.50 -3.96 31.36
N GLN A 121 7.96 -3.12 30.47
CA GLN A 121 6.56 -3.17 30.06
C GLN A 121 6.27 -4.27 29.02
N SER A 122 7.05 -5.36 29.01
CA SER A 122 6.96 -6.42 28.00
C SER A 122 5.56 -7.04 27.88
N ILE A 123 4.87 -7.33 28.99
CA ILE A 123 3.51 -7.91 28.95
C ILE A 123 2.48 -6.90 28.40
N PRO A 124 2.32 -5.68 28.96
CA PRO A 124 1.43 -4.66 28.41
C PRO A 124 1.73 -4.31 26.94
N THR A 125 3.01 -4.18 26.59
CA THR A 125 3.45 -3.88 25.22
C THR A 125 3.10 -5.01 24.27
N SER A 126 3.27 -6.27 24.69
CA SER A 126 2.90 -7.44 23.90
C SER A 126 1.39 -7.54 23.68
N GLN A 127 0.56 -7.17 24.67
CA GLN A 127 -0.89 -7.12 24.52
C GLN A 127 -1.32 -6.06 23.50
N ILE A 128 -0.75 -4.86 23.57
CA ILE A 128 -1.00 -3.79 22.61
C ILE A 128 -0.58 -4.21 21.20
N ALA A 129 0.61 -4.81 21.06
CA ALA A 129 1.11 -5.29 19.78
C ALA A 129 0.21 -6.40 19.19
N ALA A 130 -0.20 -7.38 20.00
CA ALA A 130 -1.10 -8.45 19.57
C ALA A 130 -2.46 -7.90 19.13
N SER A 131 -3.04 -6.91 19.84
CA SER A 131 -4.28 -6.24 19.42
C SER A 131 -4.11 -5.55 18.06
N ARG A 132 -3.03 -4.79 17.86
CA ARG A 132 -2.74 -4.13 16.57
C ARG A 132 -2.59 -5.13 15.43
N ILE A 133 -1.95 -6.28 15.67
CA ILE A 133 -1.83 -7.36 14.69
C ILE A 133 -3.21 -7.92 14.32
N ILE A 134 -4.08 -8.14 15.30
CA ILE A 134 -5.45 -8.63 15.06
C ILE A 134 -6.23 -7.65 14.19
N ASP A 135 -6.19 -6.36 14.51
CA ASP A 135 -6.92 -5.33 13.77
C ASP A 135 -6.39 -5.19 12.34
N ALA A 136 -5.07 -5.12 12.16
CA ALA A 136 -4.45 -5.10 10.83
C ALA A 136 -4.80 -6.35 9.99
N CYS A 137 -4.86 -7.53 10.61
CA CYS A 137 -5.27 -8.75 9.92
C CYS A 137 -6.76 -8.72 9.54
N ARG A 138 -7.64 -8.16 10.38
CA ARG A 138 -9.07 -8.02 10.08
C ARG A 138 -9.32 -7.06 8.93
N ASP A 139 -8.64 -5.92 8.94
CA ASP A 139 -8.74 -4.92 7.86
C ASP A 139 -8.30 -5.54 6.53
N GLU A 140 -7.16 -6.24 6.52
CA GLU A 140 -6.65 -6.86 5.30
C GLU A 140 -7.53 -8.02 4.82
N LEU A 141 -8.10 -8.83 5.73
CA LEU A 141 -9.06 -9.87 5.36
C LEU A 141 -10.36 -9.28 4.79
N THR A 142 -10.79 -8.12 5.29
CA THR A 142 -11.95 -7.38 4.77
C THR A 142 -11.66 -6.84 3.37
N ASN A 143 -10.48 -6.25 3.16
CA ASN A 143 -10.02 -5.80 1.84
C ASN A 143 -9.91 -6.98 0.85
N LEU A 144 -9.44 -8.14 1.32
CA LEU A 144 -9.40 -9.36 0.51
C LEU A 144 -10.79 -9.92 0.19
N ALA A 145 -11.80 -9.71 1.02
CA ALA A 145 -13.17 -10.14 0.77
C ALA A 145 -13.89 -9.17 -0.18
N ALA A 146 -13.67 -7.86 -0.03
CA ALA A 146 -14.20 -6.84 -0.94
C ALA A 146 -13.67 -6.98 -2.37
N SER A 147 -12.53 -7.66 -2.56
CA SER A 147 -11.94 -7.97 -3.86
C SER A 147 -12.37 -9.34 -4.44
N ASP A 148 -13.39 -10.00 -3.87
CA ASP A 148 -13.94 -11.25 -4.42
C ASP A 148 -14.90 -10.97 -5.58
N GLY A 149 -14.51 -11.39 -6.80
CA GLY A 149 -15.30 -11.20 -8.02
C GLY A 149 -14.55 -10.56 -9.18
N GLN A 150 -13.41 -9.89 -8.92
CA GLN A 150 -12.58 -9.34 -9.98
C GLN A 150 -11.78 -10.46 -10.67
N THR A 151 -12.30 -10.94 -11.80
CA THR A 151 -11.70 -12.00 -12.63
C THR A 151 -10.22 -11.70 -12.96
N ARG A 152 -9.36 -12.62 -12.53
CA ARG A 152 -7.91 -12.58 -12.74
C ARG A 152 -7.53 -12.89 -14.19
N HIS A 153 -7.04 -11.88 -14.90
CA HIS A 153 -6.01 -12.04 -15.92
C HIS A 153 -5.19 -10.75 -16.04
N ASN A 154 -3.96 -10.76 -15.50
CA ASN A 154 -2.75 -10.20 -16.12
C ASN A 154 -1.63 -10.01 -15.08
N ALA A 155 -0.39 -10.18 -15.56
CA ALA A 155 0.86 -10.19 -14.83
C ALA A 155 1.17 -8.93 -14.00
N ASN A 156 0.35 -7.87 -14.04
CA ASN A 156 0.68 -6.60 -13.44
C ASN A 156 -0.41 -5.97 -12.55
N MET A 157 -1.32 -6.72 -11.88
CA MET A 157 -2.45 -6.21 -11.06
C MET A 157 -2.21 -4.93 -10.22
N HIS A 158 -0.97 -4.67 -9.81
CA HIS A 158 -0.55 -3.48 -9.07
C HIS A 158 -0.79 -2.13 -9.75
N LEU A 159 -0.91 -2.05 -11.09
CA LEU A 159 -1.31 -0.79 -11.74
C LEU A 159 -2.84 -0.58 -11.75
N ASP A 160 -3.68 -1.57 -11.44
CA ASP A 160 -5.14 -1.39 -11.57
C ASP A 160 -5.69 -0.40 -10.55
N GLN A 161 -5.28 -0.53 -9.29
CA GLN A 161 -5.72 0.41 -8.26
C GLN A 161 -5.20 1.84 -8.49
N PRO A 162 -3.91 2.07 -8.82
CA PRO A 162 -3.44 3.39 -9.26
C PRO A 162 -4.21 3.96 -10.45
N LEU A 163 -4.60 3.13 -11.43
CA LEU A 163 -5.39 3.58 -12.58
C LEU A 163 -6.79 4.04 -12.15
N LEU A 164 -7.45 3.33 -11.23
CA LEU A 164 -8.74 3.74 -10.66
C LEU A 164 -8.63 5.01 -9.81
N ASP A 165 -7.56 5.13 -9.02
CA ASP A 165 -7.30 6.31 -8.21
C ASP A 165 -7.02 7.54 -9.09
N LEU A 166 -6.26 7.36 -10.18
CA LEU A 166 -6.04 8.40 -11.19
C LEU A 166 -7.31 8.73 -11.98
N GLU A 167 -8.17 7.75 -12.27
CA GLU A 167 -9.49 8.01 -12.86
C GLU A 167 -10.30 8.92 -11.93
N ALA A 168 -10.44 8.54 -10.66
CA ALA A 168 -11.19 9.34 -9.69
C ALA A 168 -10.63 10.76 -9.57
N LEU A 169 -9.30 10.93 -9.60
CA LEU A 169 -8.67 12.23 -9.70
C LEU A 169 -9.13 12.95 -10.97
N PHE A 170 -8.86 12.38 -12.15
CA PHE A 170 -9.20 12.99 -13.45
C PHE A 170 -10.66 13.42 -13.56
N GLU A 171 -11.60 12.54 -13.18
CA GLU A 171 -13.03 12.83 -13.29
C GLU A 171 -13.45 13.93 -12.31
N SER A 172 -12.90 13.93 -11.08
CA SER A 172 -13.16 14.98 -10.10
C SER A 172 -12.60 16.35 -10.51
N GLU A 173 -11.49 16.35 -11.25
CA GLU A 173 -10.77 17.56 -11.67
C GLU A 173 -11.33 18.18 -12.95
N THR A 174 -11.85 17.35 -13.85
CA THR A 174 -12.27 17.75 -15.20
C THR A 174 -13.79 17.69 -15.42
N GLY A 175 -14.51 16.94 -14.59
CA GLY A 175 -15.92 16.62 -14.79
C GLY A 175 -16.21 15.73 -16.01
N LYS A 176 -15.16 15.16 -16.64
CA LYS A 176 -15.26 14.30 -17.82
C LYS A 176 -14.94 12.86 -17.44
N LYS A 177 -15.55 11.90 -18.14
CA LYS A 177 -15.24 10.48 -17.94
C LYS A 177 -13.81 10.16 -18.36
N ALA A 178 -13.00 9.55 -17.49
CA ALA A 178 -11.60 9.23 -17.78
C ALA A 178 -11.46 8.30 -18.99
N ARG A 179 -12.38 7.34 -19.13
CA ARG A 179 -12.48 6.44 -20.29
C ARG A 179 -12.61 7.17 -21.63
N SER A 180 -13.30 8.32 -21.67
CA SER A 180 -13.43 9.11 -22.90
C SER A 180 -12.14 9.85 -23.28
N ALA A 181 -11.23 10.01 -22.31
CA ALA A 181 -9.94 10.65 -22.46
C ALA A 181 -8.77 9.65 -22.62
N CYS A 182 -9.09 8.39 -22.95
CA CYS A 182 -8.14 7.36 -23.39
C CYS A 182 -8.74 6.59 -24.57
N TYR A 183 -8.27 6.89 -25.78
CA TYR A 183 -8.80 6.30 -27.01
C TYR A 183 -7.69 5.88 -27.97
N TYR A 184 -8.00 4.89 -28.80
CA TYR A 184 -7.08 4.38 -29.81
C TYR A 184 -7.22 5.21 -31.08
N VAL A 185 -6.09 5.58 -31.71
CA VAL A 185 -6.06 6.30 -32.97
C VAL A 185 -5.47 5.38 -34.03
N ASP A 186 -6.29 4.97 -35.00
CA ASP A 186 -5.90 4.00 -36.03
C ASP A 186 -4.70 4.46 -36.88
N ILE A 187 -4.56 5.77 -37.09
CA ILE A 187 -3.46 6.36 -37.88
C ILE A 187 -2.11 6.22 -37.16
N GLU A 188 -2.11 6.36 -35.84
CA GLU A 188 -0.89 6.29 -35.01
C GLU A 188 -0.64 4.87 -34.49
N GLU A 189 -1.60 3.98 -34.70
CA GLU A 189 -1.68 2.64 -34.12
C GLU A 189 -1.46 2.61 -32.60
N ASP A 190 -1.80 3.69 -31.89
CA ASP A 190 -1.50 3.89 -30.47
C ASP A 190 -2.66 4.49 -29.67
N PHE A 191 -2.55 4.44 -28.34
CA PHE A 191 -3.48 5.10 -27.42
C PHE A 191 -3.04 6.52 -27.08
N THR A 192 -3.99 7.44 -27.09
CA THR A 192 -3.79 8.85 -26.75
C THR A 192 -4.97 9.41 -25.93
N GLY A 193 -4.88 10.68 -25.57
CA GLY A 193 -5.88 11.44 -24.81
C GLY A 193 -5.35 11.89 -23.45
N SER A 194 -5.99 12.90 -22.85
CA SER A 194 -5.47 13.56 -21.64
C SER A 194 -5.34 12.62 -20.44
N PHE A 195 -6.22 11.62 -20.30
CA PHE A 195 -6.09 10.62 -19.23
C PHE A 195 -4.95 9.64 -19.50
N MET A 196 -4.77 9.24 -20.76
CA MET A 196 -3.64 8.40 -21.19
C MET A 196 -2.30 9.12 -20.91
N GLU A 197 -2.17 10.38 -21.32
CA GLU A 197 -0.96 11.17 -21.11
C GLU A 197 -0.67 11.42 -19.63
N MET A 198 -1.68 11.77 -18.84
CA MET A 198 -1.54 11.93 -17.39
C MET A 198 -1.00 10.64 -16.75
N THR A 199 -1.58 9.51 -17.13
CA THR A 199 -1.17 8.20 -16.62
C THR A 199 0.27 7.86 -17.00
N VAL A 200 0.66 8.11 -18.26
CA VAL A 200 2.03 7.91 -18.75
C VAL A 200 3.01 8.74 -17.94
N GLN A 201 2.74 10.03 -17.77
CA GLN A 201 3.64 10.93 -17.02
C GLN A 201 3.80 10.49 -15.56
N VAL A 202 2.71 10.11 -14.90
CA VAL A 202 2.75 9.62 -13.51
C VAL A 202 3.54 8.32 -13.40
N ILE A 203 3.28 7.33 -14.26
CA ILE A 203 3.98 6.03 -14.20
C ILE A 203 5.47 6.22 -14.53
N GLN A 204 5.81 6.95 -15.59
CA GLN A 204 7.22 7.18 -15.96
C GLN A 204 8.00 7.92 -14.87
N ARG A 205 7.35 8.86 -14.17
CA ARG A 205 8.00 9.65 -13.14
C ARG A 205 8.26 8.86 -11.86
N PHE A 206 7.31 8.03 -11.43
CA PHE A 206 7.37 7.38 -10.12
C PHE A 206 7.73 5.89 -10.19
N HIS A 207 7.37 5.20 -11.26
CA HIS A 207 7.63 3.76 -11.44
C HIS A 207 8.07 3.47 -12.89
N PRO A 208 9.24 3.99 -13.34
CA PRO A 208 9.71 3.81 -14.71
C PRO A 208 9.90 2.34 -15.09
N ASP A 209 10.20 1.47 -14.13
CA ASP A 209 10.33 0.02 -14.34
C ASP A 209 8.99 -0.66 -14.64
N MET A 210 7.87 0.01 -14.32
CA MET A 210 6.52 -0.41 -14.69
C MET A 210 6.05 0.22 -16.00
N SER A 211 6.91 0.98 -16.68
CA SER A 211 6.58 1.55 -17.99
C SER A 211 6.26 0.43 -18.97
N GLN A 212 5.02 0.41 -19.42
CA GLN A 212 4.57 -0.47 -20.48
C GLN A 212 4.59 0.31 -21.79
N THR A 213 4.55 -0.40 -22.92
CA THR A 213 4.23 0.25 -24.19
C THR A 213 2.90 0.97 -24.05
N ARG A 214 2.73 2.12 -24.71
CA ARG A 214 1.46 2.87 -24.69
C ARG A 214 0.28 1.98 -25.09
N ILE A 215 0.47 1.11 -26.08
CA ILE A 215 -0.50 0.07 -26.47
C ILE A 215 -0.93 -0.80 -25.28
N ALA A 216 0.03 -1.34 -24.52
CA ALA A 216 -0.26 -2.20 -23.38
C ALA A 216 -0.94 -1.43 -22.24
N LEU A 217 -0.48 -0.22 -21.95
CA LEU A 217 -1.08 0.65 -20.93
C LEU A 217 -2.50 1.07 -21.31
N GLY A 218 -2.74 1.52 -22.54
CA GLY A 218 -4.06 1.93 -23.00
C GLY A 218 -5.06 0.76 -23.07
N THR A 219 -4.61 -0.42 -23.51
CA THR A 219 -5.39 -1.66 -23.43
C THR A 219 -5.78 -1.97 -21.99
N ARG A 220 -4.84 -1.79 -21.06
CA ARG A 220 -5.07 -2.01 -19.64
C ARG A 220 -6.05 -1.00 -19.06
N ILE A 221 -5.88 0.28 -19.33
CA ILE A 221 -6.81 1.35 -18.93
C ILE A 221 -8.21 0.96 -19.38
N ARG A 222 -8.41 0.64 -20.68
CA ARG A 222 -9.73 0.25 -21.18
C ARG A 222 -10.32 -0.97 -20.50
N ARG A 223 -9.48 -1.91 -20.04
CA ARG A 223 -9.94 -3.08 -19.27
C ARG A 223 -10.34 -2.70 -17.84
N VAL A 224 -9.57 -1.84 -17.18
CA VAL A 224 -9.80 -1.42 -15.79
C VAL A 224 -11.03 -0.53 -15.68
N LEU A 225 -11.21 0.40 -16.63
CA LEU A 225 -12.32 1.36 -16.64
C LEU A 225 -13.55 0.84 -17.40
N LYS A 226 -13.70 -0.48 -17.55
CA LYS A 226 -14.95 -1.03 -18.12
C LYS A 226 -16.05 -0.91 -17.07
N ASP A 227 -17.17 -0.29 -17.46
CA ASP A 227 -18.41 -0.37 -16.69
C ASP A 227 -18.84 -1.85 -16.59
N ASP A 228 -19.20 -2.31 -15.40
CA ASP A 228 -20.09 -3.48 -15.24
C ASP A 228 -21.45 -3.20 -15.89
#